data_AF-A0A8J2KNT5-F1
#
_entry.id   AF-A0A8J2KNT5-F1
#
_cell.length_a   1.000
_cell.length_b   1.000
_cell.length_c   1.000
_cell.angle_alpha   90.00
_cell.angle_beta   90.00
_cell.angle_gamma   90.00
#
_symmetry.space_group_name_H-M   'P 1'
#
loop_
_entity.id
_entity.type
_entity.pdbx_description
1 polymer ?
#
loop_
_entity_poly.entity_id
_entity_poly.type
_entity_poly.pdbx_seq_one_letter_code
_entity_poly.pdbx_strand_id
1 'polypeptide(L)'
;GTLLDVQYSTKSNLSSDRNLPVRILLCFSLYKNSLKWLDTRVGSDNLGCLNGLRCLSMSWVVLCHTLKILFVLPRRNSVETNQIYKDWTIYPLLNGTVCVDTFFTLGGILVAYHLLKELDTRKGRFNYLLFVAHRYLRLTPTYAISIGIVATLLPYTGSGPMWYYIEKDSEKCRKFWWYNLLYVNNILKFEPG
;
A
#
# COMPACT_ATOMS: atom_id res chain seq x y z
N GLY A 1 -2.70 14.39 -17.17
CA GLY A 1 -2.17 14.41 -18.53
C GLY A 1 -1.61 15.79 -18.77
N THR A 2 -0.29 15.93 -18.78
CA THR A 2 0.36 17.22 -19.02
C THR A 2 0.36 17.53 -20.52
N LEU A 3 0.37 18.81 -20.91
CA LEU A 3 0.43 19.26 -22.31
C LEU A 3 1.58 18.63 -23.13
N LEU A 4 2.65 18.23 -22.43
CA LEU A 4 3.76 17.45 -22.98
C LEU A 4 3.32 16.08 -23.51
N ASP A 5 2.35 15.40 -22.88
CA ASP A 5 1.88 14.09 -23.33
C ASP A 5 1.17 14.15 -24.69
N VAL A 6 0.37 15.20 -24.93
CA VAL A 6 -0.36 15.39 -26.19
C VAL A 6 0.59 15.75 -27.33
N GLN A 7 1.54 16.66 -27.08
CA GLN A 7 2.54 17.05 -28.08
C GLN A 7 3.49 15.91 -28.46
N TYR A 8 3.82 15.01 -27.53
CA TYR A 8 4.74 13.89 -27.78
C TYR A 8 4.06 12.59 -28.20
N SER A 9 2.73 12.43 -28.04
CA SER A 9 1.99 11.26 -28.56
C SER A 9 1.99 11.23 -30.11
N THR A 10 1.99 12.39 -30.76
CA THR A 10 2.03 12.53 -32.23
C THR A 10 3.41 12.23 -32.83
N LYS A 11 4.50 12.25 -32.05
CA LYS A 11 5.89 11.98 -32.49
C LYS A 11 6.38 10.56 -32.16
N SER A 12 5.48 9.60 -32.01
CA SER A 12 5.75 8.24 -31.48
C SER A 12 6.71 7.35 -32.30
N ASN A 13 7.17 7.78 -33.48
CA ASN A 13 8.11 7.00 -34.32
C ASN A 13 9.61 7.30 -34.12
N LEU A 14 10.00 8.22 -33.22
CA LEU A 14 11.42 8.59 -33.01
C LEU A 14 11.89 8.20 -31.60
N SER A 15 11.99 6.90 -31.33
CA SER A 15 12.16 6.35 -29.99
C SER A 15 13.61 6.22 -29.49
N SER A 16 14.62 6.43 -30.34
CA SER A 16 16.01 6.05 -30.01
C SER A 16 16.87 7.14 -29.37
N ASP A 17 16.50 8.42 -29.42
CA ASP A 17 17.41 9.52 -29.06
C ASP A 17 16.76 10.54 -28.08
N ARG A 18 16.57 10.13 -26.82
CA ARG A 18 15.95 10.97 -25.78
C ARG A 18 16.83 11.12 -24.54
N ASN A 19 16.99 12.37 -24.09
CA ASN A 19 17.67 12.74 -22.86
C ASN A 19 17.04 12.06 -21.62
N LEU A 20 17.89 11.61 -20.68
CA LEU A 20 17.50 10.93 -19.43
C LEU A 20 16.34 11.62 -18.65
N PRO A 21 16.32 12.96 -18.43
CA PRO A 21 15.23 13.62 -17.71
C PRO A 21 13.88 13.55 -18.44
N VAL A 22 13.89 13.62 -19.77
CA VAL A 22 12.66 13.48 -20.59
C VAL A 22 12.11 12.05 -20.46
N ARG A 23 12.99 11.05 -20.40
CA ARG A 23 12.60 9.64 -20.20
C ARG A 23 12.00 9.42 -18.82
N ILE A 24 12.56 10.03 -17.77
CA ILE A 24 12.02 9.96 -16.40
C ILE A 24 10.64 10.63 -16.34
N LEU A 25 10.48 11.83 -16.90
CA LEU A 25 9.19 12.53 -16.91
C LEU A 25 8.12 11.74 -17.67
N LEU A 26 8.47 11.09 -18.78
CA LEU A 26 7.56 10.22 -19.53
C LEU A 26 7.16 8.96 -18.75
N CYS A 27 7.98 8.46 -17.82
CA CYS A 27 7.59 7.36 -16.92
C CYS A 27 6.45 7.76 -15.97
N PHE A 28 6.29 9.05 -15.66
CA PHE A 28 5.20 9.59 -14.85
C PHE A 28 4.03 10.15 -15.68
N SER A 29 4.04 9.93 -17.00
CA SER A 29 2.96 10.29 -17.91
C SER A 29 1.65 9.63 -17.48
N LEU A 30 0.73 10.43 -16.93
CA LEU A 30 -0.57 9.95 -16.48
C LEU A 30 -1.39 9.37 -17.64
N TYR A 31 -1.31 9.95 -18.85
CA TYR A 31 -2.10 9.50 -19.99
C TYR A 31 -1.67 8.11 -20.49
N LYS A 32 -0.36 7.90 -20.70
CA LYS A 32 0.15 6.59 -21.15
C LYS A 32 -0.03 5.52 -20.09
N ASN A 33 0.20 5.86 -18.82
CA ASN A 33 0.04 4.93 -17.72
C ASN A 33 -1.44 4.60 -17.48
N SER A 34 -2.37 5.55 -17.59
CA SER A 34 -3.81 5.29 -17.39
C SER A 34 -4.39 4.41 -18.50
N LEU A 35 -4.00 4.63 -19.76
CA LEU A 35 -4.40 3.76 -20.88
C LEU A 35 -3.91 2.33 -20.67
N LYS A 36 -2.67 2.15 -20.20
CA LYS A 36 -2.12 0.84 -19.87
C LYS A 36 -2.78 0.20 -18.65
N TRP A 37 -3.22 0.99 -17.67
CA TRP A 37 -3.91 0.50 -16.48
C TRP A 37 -5.36 0.09 -16.76
N LEU A 38 -6.02 0.76 -17.70
CA LEU A 38 -7.37 0.45 -18.15
C LEU A 38 -7.41 -0.66 -19.22
N ASP A 39 -6.25 -1.14 -19.67
CA ASP A 39 -6.16 -2.27 -20.59
C ASP A 39 -6.53 -3.57 -19.85
N THR A 40 -7.58 -4.24 -20.34
CA THR A 40 -8.11 -5.48 -19.77
C THR A 40 -7.58 -6.73 -20.48
N ARG A 41 -6.64 -6.58 -21.43
CA ARG A 41 -6.01 -7.72 -22.11
C ARG A 41 -5.18 -8.54 -21.11
N VAL A 42 -5.65 -9.75 -20.83
CA VAL A 42 -4.97 -10.69 -19.93
C VAL A 42 -4.03 -11.58 -20.76
N GLY A 43 -2.73 -11.52 -20.50
CA GLY A 43 -1.77 -12.49 -21.05
C GLY A 43 -2.03 -13.91 -20.52
N SER A 44 -1.70 -14.94 -21.31
CA SER A 44 -1.97 -16.37 -21.03
C SER A 44 -1.28 -16.92 -19.77
N ASP A 45 -0.40 -16.14 -19.15
CA ASP A 45 0.51 -16.55 -18.09
C ASP A 45 0.17 -15.88 -16.73
N ASN A 46 -1.08 -15.42 -16.60
CA ASN A 46 -1.58 -14.73 -15.41
C ASN A 46 -2.47 -15.62 -14.56
N LEU A 47 -2.20 -15.65 -13.26
CA LEU A 47 -3.06 -16.30 -12.25
C LEU A 47 -4.31 -15.45 -11.97
N GLY A 48 -5.24 -15.41 -12.94
CA GLY A 48 -6.41 -14.52 -12.92
C GLY A 48 -7.30 -14.67 -11.68
N CYS A 49 -7.58 -15.91 -11.26
CA CYS A 49 -8.35 -16.19 -10.03
C CYS A 49 -7.66 -15.61 -8.78
N LEU A 50 -6.34 -15.76 -8.65
CA LEU A 50 -5.57 -15.21 -7.53
C LEU A 50 -5.55 -13.68 -7.53
N ASN A 51 -5.54 -13.05 -8.70
CA ASN A 51 -5.69 -11.60 -8.80
C ASN A 51 -7.07 -11.13 -8.30
N GLY A 52 -8.14 -11.86 -8.63
CA GLY A 52 -9.48 -11.59 -8.10
C GLY A 52 -9.55 -11.75 -6.57
N LEU A 53 -8.99 -12.85 -6.05
CA LEU A 53 -8.94 -13.12 -4.62
C LEU A 53 -8.11 -12.07 -3.85
N ARG A 54 -7.03 -11.57 -4.46
CA ARG A 54 -6.24 -10.46 -3.92
C ARG A 54 -7.06 -9.16 -3.85
N CYS A 55 -7.86 -8.87 -4.87
CA CYS A 55 -8.74 -7.70 -4.89
C CYS A 55 -9.78 -7.77 -3.76
N LEU A 56 -10.43 -8.92 -3.59
CA LEU A 56 -11.39 -9.16 -2.51
C LEU A 56 -10.74 -9.06 -1.13
N SER A 57 -9.58 -9.69 -0.94
CA SER A 57 -8.83 -9.64 0.31
C SER A 57 -8.37 -8.22 0.65
N MET A 58 -7.88 -7.44 -0.33
CA MET A 58 -7.50 -6.04 -0.11
C MET A 58 -8.70 -5.16 0.24
N SER A 59 -9.85 -5.38 -0.41
CA SER A 59 -11.10 -4.70 -0.09
C SER A 59 -11.57 -5.01 1.33
N TRP A 60 -11.43 -6.27 1.76
CA TRP A 60 -11.72 -6.67 3.13
C TRP A 60 -10.83 -5.93 4.14
N VAL A 61 -9.51 -5.87 3.91
CA VAL A 61 -8.57 -5.15 4.80
C VAL A 61 -8.99 -3.69 4.96
N VAL A 62 -9.30 -3.00 3.86
CA VAL A 62 -9.75 -1.60 3.88
C VAL A 62 -11.05 -1.45 4.66
N LEU A 63 -12.03 -2.34 4.42
CA LEU A 63 -13.30 -2.34 5.14
C LEU A 63 -13.11 -2.54 6.65
N CYS A 64 -12.26 -3.49 7.05
CA CYS A 64 -11.94 -3.77 8.44
C CYS A 64 -11.35 -2.53 9.14
N HIS A 65 -10.35 -1.88 8.54
CA HIS A 65 -9.75 -0.67 9.12
C HIS A 65 -10.73 0.51 9.19
N THR A 66 -11.56 0.68 8.16
CA THR A 66 -12.58 1.74 8.13
C THR A 66 -13.62 1.55 9.23
N LEU A 67 -14.16 0.33 9.36
CA LEU A 67 -15.11 -0.01 10.41
C LEU A 67 -14.49 0.16 11.80
N LYS A 68 -13.25 -0.30 12.01
CA LYS A 68 -12.54 -0.11 13.28
C LYS A 68 -12.44 1.36 13.69
N ILE A 69 -12.08 2.25 12.76
CA ILE A 69 -12.03 3.69 13.06
C ILE A 69 -13.40 4.20 13.49
N LEU A 70 -14.46 3.85 12.74
CA LEU A 70 -15.83 4.25 13.08
C LEU A 70 -16.29 3.74 14.45
N PHE A 71 -15.85 2.55 14.85
CA PHE A 71 -16.17 1.95 16.14
C PHE A 71 -15.42 2.58 17.32
N VAL A 72 -14.20 3.08 17.10
CA VAL A 72 -13.41 3.76 18.14
C VAL A 72 -13.90 5.19 18.40
N LEU A 73 -14.53 5.83 17.41
CA LEU A 73 -15.03 7.20 17.57
C LEU A 73 -16.23 7.26 18.54
N PRO A 74 -16.28 8.29 19.41
CA PRO A 74 -17.36 8.44 20.37
C PRO A 74 -18.70 8.64 19.65
N ARG A 75 -19.67 7.78 19.95
CA ARG A 75 -21.05 7.86 19.43
C ARG A 75 -22.00 8.42 20.48
N ARG A 76 -22.97 9.23 20.03
CA ARG A 76 -24.06 9.75 20.88
C ARG A 76 -24.90 8.65 21.54
N ASN A 77 -24.98 7.46 20.93
CA ASN A 77 -25.72 6.33 21.47
C ASN A 77 -24.83 5.08 21.60
N SER A 78 -24.23 4.90 22.77
CA SER A 78 -23.35 3.76 23.08
C SER A 78 -24.11 2.45 23.27
N VAL A 79 -25.40 2.50 23.61
CA VAL A 79 -26.25 1.33 23.84
C VAL A 79 -26.50 0.57 22.53
N GLU A 80 -26.79 1.26 21.44
CA GLU A 80 -26.91 0.66 20.11
C GLU A 80 -25.57 0.10 19.60
N THR A 81 -24.42 0.68 19.97
CA THR A 81 -23.11 0.14 19.58
C THR A 81 -22.89 -1.23 20.21
N ASN A 82 -23.23 -1.36 21.49
CA ASN A 82 -23.09 -2.61 22.23
C ASN A 82 -24.02 -3.71 21.74
N GLN A 83 -25.12 -3.37 21.07
CA GLN A 83 -25.99 -4.35 20.41
C GLN A 83 -25.35 -4.86 19.10
N ILE A 84 -24.78 -3.96 18.29
CA ILE A 84 -24.06 -4.33 17.05
C ILE A 84 -22.86 -5.24 17.34
N TYR A 85 -22.16 -5.04 18.47
CA TYR A 85 -21.08 -5.94 18.89
C TYR A 85 -21.55 -7.36 19.26
N LYS A 86 -22.83 -7.54 19.59
CA LYS A 86 -23.40 -8.86 19.91
C LYS A 86 -23.81 -9.63 18.65
N ASP A 87 -23.94 -8.95 17.52
CA ASP A 87 -24.27 -9.59 16.26
C ASP A 87 -23.07 -10.36 15.71
N TRP A 88 -23.30 -11.64 15.47
CA TRP A 88 -22.23 -12.55 15.05
C TRP A 88 -21.65 -12.22 13.67
N THR A 89 -22.44 -11.54 12.84
CA THR A 89 -22.10 -11.12 11.47
C THR A 89 -20.98 -10.08 11.43
N ILE A 90 -20.76 -9.35 12.53
CA ILE A 90 -19.73 -8.31 12.62
C ILE A 90 -18.38 -8.88 13.09
N TYR A 91 -18.34 -10.07 13.72
CA TYR A 91 -17.09 -10.67 14.19
C TYR A 91 -16.06 -10.97 13.10
N PRO A 92 -16.41 -11.50 11.90
CA PRO A 92 -15.45 -11.69 10.82
C PRO A 92 -14.87 -10.37 10.29
N LEU A 93 -15.64 -9.28 10.39
CA LEU A 93 -15.22 -7.94 9.99
C LEU A 93 -14.35 -7.26 11.04
N LEU A 94 -14.57 -7.56 12.33
CA LEU A 94 -13.78 -7.05 13.45
C LEU A 94 -12.47 -7.82 13.68
N ASN A 95 -12.44 -9.11 13.34
CA ASN A 95 -11.25 -9.97 13.42
C ASN A 95 -10.22 -9.63 12.34
N GLY A 96 -9.57 -8.48 12.51
CA GLY A 96 -8.57 -7.97 11.58
C GLY A 96 -7.37 -8.90 11.36
N THR A 97 -7.02 -9.74 12.34
CA THR A 97 -5.91 -10.70 12.22
C THR A 97 -6.14 -11.68 11.08
N VAL A 98 -7.32 -12.31 11.03
CA VAL A 98 -7.68 -13.30 10.00
C VAL A 98 -7.67 -12.67 8.61
N CYS A 99 -8.17 -11.43 8.51
CA CYS A 99 -8.19 -10.67 7.27
C CYS A 99 -6.76 -10.42 6.74
N VAL A 100 -5.88 -9.95 7.62
CA VAL A 100 -4.49 -9.63 7.30
C VAL A 100 -3.68 -10.89 6.98
N ASP A 101 -3.89 -11.99 7.71
CA ASP A 101 -3.25 -13.28 7.47
C ASP A 101 -3.61 -13.84 6.09
N THR A 102 -4.89 -13.74 5.71
CA THR A 102 -5.36 -14.14 4.37
C THR A 102 -4.67 -13.32 3.28
N PHE A 103 -4.60 -11.99 3.46
CA PHE A 103 -3.93 -11.10 2.51
C PHE A 103 -2.44 -11.42 2.36
N PHE A 104 -1.73 -11.62 3.47
CA PHE A 104 -0.32 -11.97 3.44
C PHE A 104 -0.06 -13.34 2.84
N THR A 105 -0.91 -14.33 3.13
CA THR A 105 -0.80 -15.68 2.58
C THR A 105 -0.92 -15.66 1.05
N LEU A 106 -1.92 -14.94 0.52
CA LEU A 106 -2.09 -14.77 -0.93
C LEU A 106 -0.91 -14.02 -1.57
N GLY A 107 -0.43 -12.97 -0.91
CA GLY A 107 0.78 -12.26 -1.33
C GLY A 107 2.01 -13.16 -1.37
N GLY A 108 2.18 -14.02 -0.35
CA GLY A 108 3.27 -14.98 -0.24
C GLY A 108 3.26 -16.02 -1.35
N ILE A 109 2.10 -16.64 -1.61
CA ILE A 109 1.93 -17.62 -2.70
C ILE A 109 2.32 -17.01 -4.05
N LEU A 110 1.87 -15.78 -4.33
CA LEU A 110 2.18 -15.12 -5.60
C LEU A 110 3.67 -14.81 -5.75
N VAL A 111 4.31 -14.35 -4.66
CA VAL A 111 5.76 -14.10 -4.64
C VAL A 111 6.53 -15.40 -4.85
N ALA A 112 6.13 -16.48 -4.17
CA ALA A 112 6.74 -17.79 -4.35
C ALA A 112 6.61 -18.27 -5.80
N TYR A 113 5.41 -18.17 -6.40
CA TYR A 113 5.19 -18.55 -7.80
C TYR A 113 6.11 -17.80 -8.76
N HIS A 114 6.20 -16.46 -8.63
CA HIS A 114 7.09 -15.67 -9.48
C HIS A 114 8.57 -16.00 -9.26
N LEU A 115 8.95 -16.24 -8.01
CA LEU A 115 10.32 -16.63 -7.66
C LEU A 115 10.70 -17.97 -8.31
N LEU A 116 9.86 -19.00 -8.18
CA LEU A 116 10.10 -20.32 -8.79
C LEU A 116 10.23 -20.20 -10.31
N LYS A 117 9.36 -19.41 -10.93
CA LYS A 117 9.38 -19.18 -12.39
C LYS A 117 10.64 -18.45 -12.86
N GLU A 118 11.09 -17.44 -12.11
CA GLU A 118 12.35 -16.75 -12.42
C GLU A 118 13.55 -17.67 -12.24
N LEU A 119 13.52 -18.54 -11.22
CA LEU A 119 14.57 -19.52 -10.97
C LEU A 119 14.68 -20.56 -12.10
N ASP A 120 13.54 -21.05 -12.60
CA ASP A 120 13.46 -21.98 -13.73
C ASP A 120 14.02 -21.32 -15.01
N THR A 121 13.58 -20.08 -15.29
CA THR A 121 14.04 -19.30 -16.45
C THR A 121 15.56 -19.02 -16.40
N ARG A 122 16.10 -18.73 -15.21
CA ARG A 122 17.52 -18.38 -15.01
C ARG A 122 18.42 -19.57 -14.67
N LYS A 123 17.92 -20.81 -14.81
CA LYS A 123 18.69 -22.04 -14.52
C LYS A 123 19.34 -22.03 -13.12
N GLY A 124 18.60 -21.58 -12.11
CA GLY A 124 19.06 -21.55 -10.71
C GLY A 124 19.87 -20.32 -10.28
N ARG A 125 20.15 -19.36 -11.18
CA ARG A 125 20.84 -18.11 -10.81
C ARG A 125 19.85 -17.08 -10.26
N PHE A 126 19.82 -16.92 -8.94
CA PHE A 126 18.97 -15.95 -8.25
C PHE A 126 19.78 -15.04 -7.32
N ASN A 127 19.65 -13.72 -7.51
CA ASN A 127 20.27 -12.74 -6.63
C ASN A 127 19.25 -12.26 -5.58
N TYR A 128 19.30 -12.90 -4.41
CA TYR A 128 18.43 -12.57 -3.28
C TYR A 128 18.54 -11.09 -2.86
N LEU A 129 19.75 -10.54 -2.84
CA LEU A 129 19.97 -9.13 -2.45
C LEU A 129 19.28 -8.18 -3.41
N LEU A 130 19.36 -8.45 -4.71
CA LEU A 130 18.68 -7.66 -5.74
C LEU A 130 17.15 -7.75 -5.59
N PHE A 131 16.62 -8.94 -5.30
CA PHE A 131 15.19 -9.13 -5.06
C PHE A 131 14.69 -8.33 -3.85
N VAL A 132 15.42 -8.40 -2.72
CA VAL A 132 15.09 -7.64 -1.51
C VAL A 132 15.22 -6.15 -1.75
N ALA A 133 16.28 -5.70 -2.44
CA ALA A 133 16.48 -4.30 -2.78
C ALA A 133 15.34 -3.76 -3.66
N HIS A 134 14.91 -4.51 -4.68
CA HIS A 134 13.75 -4.13 -5.50
C HIS A 134 12.47 -4.04 -4.69
N ARG A 135 12.25 -4.99 -3.77
CA ARG A 135 11.08 -4.97 -2.89
C ARG A 135 11.10 -3.75 -1.96
N TYR A 136 12.25 -3.43 -1.38
CA TYR A 136 12.45 -2.26 -0.54
C TYR A 136 12.20 -0.97 -1.34
N LEU A 137 12.88 -0.78 -2.47
CA LEU A 137 12.74 0.41 -3.31
C LEU A 137 11.31 0.61 -3.86
N ARG A 138 10.52 -0.46 -3.97
CA ARG A 138 9.11 -0.37 -4.38
C ARG A 138 8.17 0.08 -3.25
N LEU A 139 8.39 -0.40 -2.03
CA LEU A 139 7.48 -0.17 -0.88
C LEU A 139 7.84 1.10 -0.09
N THR A 140 9.14 1.36 0.07
CA THR A 140 9.65 2.47 0.88
C THR A 140 9.17 3.85 0.42
N PRO A 141 9.10 4.19 -0.88
CA PRO A 141 8.67 5.54 -1.30
C PRO A 141 7.24 5.86 -0.86
N THR A 142 6.32 4.91 -1.07
CA THR A 142 4.92 5.09 -0.64
C THR A 142 4.79 5.20 0.87
N TYR A 143 5.57 4.42 1.62
CA TYR A 143 5.53 4.45 3.08
C TYR A 143 6.16 5.72 3.65
N ALA A 144 7.25 6.21 3.06
CA ALA A 144 7.89 7.47 3.41
C ALA A 144 6.94 8.66 3.24
N ILE A 145 6.15 8.69 2.15
CA ILE A 145 5.13 9.72 1.92
C ILE A 145 4.06 9.65 3.02
N SER A 146 3.57 8.46 3.36
CA SER A 146 2.59 8.28 4.44
C SER A 146 3.13 8.77 5.80
N ILE A 147 4.38 8.44 6.14
CA ILE A 147 5.04 8.95 7.35
C ILE A 147 5.12 10.48 7.31
N GLY A 148 5.51 11.06 6.17
CA GLY A 148 5.57 12.51 5.99
C GLY A 148 4.22 13.18 6.23
N ILE A 149 3.14 12.64 5.65
CA ILE A 149 1.78 13.14 5.85
C ILE A 149 1.38 13.07 7.32
N VAL A 150 1.61 11.92 7.98
CA VAL A 150 1.25 11.73 9.40
C VAL A 150 2.06 12.63 10.32
N ALA A 151 3.36 12.81 10.05
CA ALA A 151 4.25 13.60 10.89
C ALA A 151 4.08 15.12 10.72
N THR A 152 3.58 15.58 9.57
CA THR A 152 3.53 17.01 9.24
C THR A 152 2.14 17.54 8.96
N LEU A 153 1.36 16.93 8.06
CA LEU A 153 0.07 17.46 7.63
C LEU A 153 -1.07 17.06 8.57
N LEU A 154 -1.09 15.80 8.99
CA LEU A 154 -2.18 15.23 9.79
C LEU A 154 -2.53 16.01 11.06
N PRO A 155 -1.61 16.59 11.86
CA PRO A 155 -2.01 17.36 13.05
C PRO A 155 -2.75 18.66 12.72
N TYR A 156 -2.62 19.21 11.50
CA TYR A 156 -3.26 20.48 11.11
C TYR A 156 -4.59 20.31 10.37
N THR A 157 -5.04 19.08 10.10
CA THR A 157 -6.26 18.85 9.30
C THR A 157 -7.56 18.91 10.10
N GLY A 158 -7.50 19.14 11.42
CA GLY A 158 -8.68 19.11 12.27
C GLY A 158 -8.44 19.69 13.66
N SER A 159 -9.50 19.71 14.47
CA SER A 159 -9.50 20.18 15.85
C SER A 159 -10.59 19.47 16.65
N GLY A 160 -10.32 19.12 17.92
CA GLY A 160 -11.31 18.53 18.81
C GLY A 160 -10.69 17.71 19.95
N PRO A 161 -11.51 17.23 20.91
CA PRO A 161 -11.02 16.48 22.07
C PRO A 161 -10.36 15.15 21.69
N MET A 162 -10.80 14.51 20.59
CA MET A 162 -10.15 13.30 20.07
C MET A 162 -8.83 13.62 19.33
N TRP A 163 -8.67 14.85 18.86
CA TRP A 163 -7.50 15.28 18.09
C TRP A 163 -6.21 15.25 18.91
N TYR A 164 -6.32 15.34 20.24
CA TYR A 164 -5.22 15.15 21.18
C TYR A 164 -4.47 13.82 20.97
N TYR A 165 -5.19 12.73 20.67
CA TYR A 165 -4.56 11.43 20.42
C TYR A 165 -3.79 11.42 19.09
N ILE A 166 -4.36 12.03 18.05
CA ILE A 166 -3.74 12.15 16.74
C ILE A 166 -2.47 12.99 16.84
N GLU A 167 -2.51 14.11 17.56
CA GLU A 167 -1.36 14.96 17.80
C GLU A 167 -0.24 14.20 18.52
N LYS A 168 -0.55 13.47 19.60
CA LYS A 168 0.43 12.62 20.30
C LYS A 168 1.04 11.54 19.42
N ASP A 169 0.24 10.89 18.58
CA ASP A 169 0.76 9.85 17.69
C ASP A 169 1.59 10.44 16.54
N SER A 170 1.22 11.62 16.04
CA SER A 170 2.04 12.40 15.10
C SER A 170 3.37 12.83 15.72
N GLU A 171 3.41 13.24 16.99
CA GLU A 171 4.65 13.58 17.70
C GLU A 171 5.58 12.39 17.84
N LYS A 172 5.04 11.22 18.24
CA LYS A 172 5.82 9.97 18.27
C LYS A 172 6.33 9.61 16.88
N CYS A 173 5.49 9.70 15.86
CA CYS A 173 5.88 9.45 14.47
C CYS A 173 7.04 10.37 14.06
N ARG A 174 6.98 11.66 14.42
CA ARG A 174 8.05 12.64 14.16
C ARG A 174 9.34 12.35 14.92
N LYS A 175 9.28 11.79 16.13
CA LYS A 175 10.50 11.41 16.89
C LYS A 175 11.12 10.12 16.34
N PHE A 176 10.30 9.17 15.91
CA PHE A 176 10.71 7.82 15.54
C PHE A 176 10.51 7.50 14.05
N TRP A 177 10.46 8.52 13.18
CA TRP A 177 10.19 8.35 11.74
C TRP A 177 11.22 7.44 11.07
N TRP A 178 12.49 7.49 11.51
CA TRP A 178 13.57 6.68 10.95
C TRP A 178 13.47 5.20 11.35
N TYR A 179 12.95 4.90 12.55
CA TYR A 179 12.64 3.53 12.95
C TYR A 179 11.55 2.94 12.06
N ASN A 180 10.51 3.74 11.78
CA ASN A 180 9.46 3.43 10.81
C ASN A 180 10.04 3.16 9.43
N LEU A 181 10.84 4.08 8.88
CA LEU A 181 11.42 3.95 7.55
C LEU A 181 12.37 2.75 7.37
N LEU A 182 13.09 2.36 8.43
CA LEU A 182 13.98 1.19 8.44
C LEU A 182 13.27 -0.12 8.80
N TYR A 183 11.96 -0.10 9.05
CA TYR A 183 11.16 -1.26 9.46
C TYR A 183 11.62 -1.96 10.76
N VAL A 184 12.34 -1.25 11.65
CA VAL A 184 12.91 -1.82 12.89
C VAL A 184 11.99 -1.70 14.12
N ASN A 185 10.78 -1.15 13.97
CA ASN A 185 9.83 -0.92 15.07
C ASN A 185 9.37 -2.18 15.79
N ASN A 186 9.50 -3.35 15.14
CA ASN A 186 9.16 -4.64 15.76
C ASN A 186 10.31 -5.23 16.59
N ILE A 187 11.55 -4.76 16.40
CA ILE A 187 12.76 -5.29 17.05
C ILE A 187 13.18 -4.40 18.22
N LEU A 188 13.15 -3.08 18.01
CA LEU A 188 13.47 -2.10 19.02
C LEU A 188 12.21 -1.82 19.83
N LYS A 189 12.01 -2.62 20.88
CA LYS A 189 10.88 -2.50 21.79
C LYS A 189 10.91 -1.11 22.44
N PHE A 190 9.78 -0.43 22.40
CA PHE A 190 9.55 0.83 23.10
C PHE A 190 9.80 0.64 24.61
N GLU A 191 10.86 1.23 25.15
CA GLU A 191 10.99 1.48 26.60
C GLU A 191 10.32 2.83 26.89
N PRO A 192 9.16 2.84 27.59
CA PRO A 192 8.62 4.08 28.12
C PRO A 192 9.54 4.57 29.23
N GLY A 193 10.23 5.68 28.97
CA GLY A 193 10.77 6.54 30.02
C GLY A 193 9.70 7.44 30.59
#